data_AF-A0A520HTI8-F1
#
_entry.id   AF-A0A520HTI8-F1
#
_cell.length_a   1.000
_cell.length_b   1.000
_cell.length_c   1.000
_cell.angle_alpha   90.00
_cell.angle_beta   90.00
_cell.angle_gamma   90.00
#
_symmetry.space_group_name_H-M   'P 1'
#
loop_
_entity.id
_entity.type
_entity.pdbx_description
1 polymer ?
#
loop_
_entity_poly.entity_id
_entity_poly.type
_entity_poly.pdbx_seq_one_letter_code
_entity_poly.pdbx_strand_id
1 'polypeptide(L)'
;LAELSATPASDFSDGTVHASARVADNLDMKYGITAREVGGGLAQVFRTLADAGPFTGALTPAQHDALKAAGTALDAAMTGVRALNAENGHRQAKAETLATRADDRANLFKGIISANEDADLGKIAMDLSQQKTMLQASYSVFSQLSSLSLVDYLR
;
A
#
# COMPACT_ATOMS: atom_id res chain seq x y z
N LEU A 1 -2.11 24.28 -32.70
CA LEU A 1 -3.46 24.70 -32.25
C LEU A 1 -4.58 23.98 -33.00
N ALA A 2 -4.37 23.51 -34.23
CA ALA A 2 -5.37 22.78 -35.04
C ALA A 2 -5.72 21.34 -34.57
N GLU A 3 -5.20 20.88 -33.42
CA GLU A 3 -5.42 19.50 -32.91
C GLU A 3 -6.31 19.43 -31.67
N LEU A 4 -6.72 20.57 -31.09
CA LEU A 4 -7.69 20.58 -29.99
C LEU A 4 -9.11 20.48 -30.57
N SER A 5 -9.94 19.57 -30.04
CA SER A 5 -11.32 19.33 -30.50
C SER A 5 -12.30 20.45 -30.10
N ALA A 6 -13.61 20.22 -30.02
CA ALA A 6 -14.56 21.14 -29.39
C ALA A 6 -14.67 20.94 -27.86
N THR A 7 -14.02 19.91 -27.30
CA THR A 7 -14.00 19.64 -25.86
C THR A 7 -12.60 19.16 -25.42
N PRO A 8 -11.71 20.02 -24.90
CA PRO A 8 -10.28 19.72 -24.83
C PRO A 8 -9.97 18.66 -23.78
N ALA A 9 -10.82 18.56 -22.77
CA ALA A 9 -10.76 17.48 -21.80
C ALA A 9 -10.84 16.10 -22.47
N SER A 10 -11.59 15.92 -23.56
CA SER A 10 -11.65 14.63 -24.26
C SER A 10 -10.42 14.31 -25.10
N ASP A 11 -9.55 15.30 -25.35
CA ASP A 11 -8.32 15.12 -26.13
C ASP A 11 -7.21 14.47 -25.27
N PHE A 12 -7.39 14.43 -23.94
CA PHE A 12 -6.50 13.73 -23.03
C PHE A 12 -6.97 12.28 -22.83
N SER A 13 -6.12 11.33 -23.20
CA SER A 13 -6.29 9.92 -22.84
C SER A 13 -5.74 9.69 -21.43
N ASP A 14 -6.62 9.52 -20.45
CA ASP A 14 -6.19 9.03 -19.14
C ASP A 14 -5.87 7.55 -19.26
N GLY A 15 -4.65 7.16 -18.86
CA GLY A 15 -4.31 5.75 -18.72
C GLY A 15 -5.20 5.09 -17.65
N THR A 16 -5.65 3.86 -17.90
CA THR A 16 -6.37 3.05 -16.90
C THR A 16 -5.50 2.64 -15.72
N VAL A 17 -4.19 2.85 -15.84
CA VAL A 17 -3.20 2.66 -14.77
C VAL A 17 -3.30 3.84 -13.81
N HIS A 18 -4.32 3.81 -12.96
CA HIS A 18 -4.20 4.48 -11.68
C HIS A 18 -3.14 3.69 -10.91
N ALA A 19 -2.10 4.38 -10.46
CA ALA A 19 -1.20 3.77 -9.53
C ALA A 19 -2.06 3.47 -8.27
N SER A 20 -2.28 2.19 -8.02
CA SER A 20 -3.20 1.70 -6.99
C SER A 20 -2.40 0.80 -6.07
N ALA A 21 -2.35 1.18 -4.80
CA ALA A 21 -1.71 0.39 -3.77
C ALA A 21 -2.85 -0.22 -2.97
N ARG A 22 -2.80 -1.54 -2.81
CA ARG A 22 -3.69 -2.24 -1.90
C ARG A 22 -3.16 -2.02 -0.49
N VAL A 23 -3.75 -1.08 0.23
CA VAL A 23 -3.27 -0.65 1.55
C VAL A 23 -3.88 -1.50 2.69
N ALA A 24 -4.95 -2.25 2.41
CA ALA A 24 -5.56 -3.23 3.32
C ALA A 24 -6.47 -4.21 2.54
N ASP A 25 -6.90 -5.31 3.17
CA ASP A 25 -7.97 -6.18 2.64
C ASP A 25 -9.21 -5.32 2.33
N ASN A 26 -9.52 -5.16 1.04
CA ASN A 26 -10.60 -4.34 0.46
C ASN A 26 -10.42 -2.81 0.41
N LEU A 27 -9.21 -2.25 0.52
CA LEU A 27 -9.01 -0.80 0.30
C LEU A 27 -8.02 -0.53 -0.85
N ASP A 28 -8.57 -0.31 -2.05
CA ASP A 28 -7.83 0.17 -3.20
C ASP A 28 -7.78 1.71 -3.16
N MET A 29 -6.64 2.27 -2.77
CA MET A 29 -6.44 3.72 -2.83
C MET A 29 -5.92 4.10 -4.21
N LYS A 30 -6.73 4.82 -4.99
CA LYS A 30 -6.29 5.49 -6.23
C LYS A 30 -5.39 6.67 -5.87
N TYR A 31 -4.11 6.59 -6.25
CA TYR A 31 -3.17 7.71 -6.22
C TYR A 31 -2.74 8.06 -7.65
N GLY A 32 -2.58 9.35 -7.92
CA GLY A 32 -2.27 9.86 -9.26
C GLY A 32 -3.31 10.87 -9.75
N ILE A 33 -2.81 11.95 -10.32
CA ILE A 33 -3.60 12.98 -10.97
C ILE A 33 -3.70 12.61 -12.45
N THR A 34 -4.90 12.65 -13.02
CA THR A 34 -5.12 12.27 -14.42
C THR A 34 -4.73 13.39 -15.38
N ALA A 35 -4.40 13.03 -16.62
CA ALA A 35 -4.04 13.99 -17.66
C ALA A 35 -5.23 14.91 -17.99
N ARG A 36 -6.47 14.42 -17.87
CA ARG A 36 -7.70 15.24 -17.94
C ARG A 36 -7.83 16.26 -16.82
N GLU A 37 -7.54 15.89 -15.58
CA GLU A 37 -7.66 16.77 -14.41
C GLU A 37 -6.67 17.94 -14.46
N VAL A 38 -5.47 17.72 -15.00
CA VAL A 38 -4.44 18.77 -15.13
C VAL A 38 -4.53 19.49 -16.47
N GLY A 39 -4.66 18.74 -17.55
CA GLY A 39 -4.55 19.23 -18.92
C GLY A 39 -5.85 19.78 -19.49
N GLY A 40 -7.01 19.25 -19.09
CA GLY A 40 -8.30 19.61 -19.68
C GLY A 40 -8.66 21.08 -19.50
N GLY A 41 -8.47 21.61 -18.29
CA GLY A 41 -8.69 23.03 -18.00
C GLY A 41 -7.71 23.94 -18.73
N LEU A 42 -6.44 23.56 -18.78
CA LEU A 42 -5.39 24.34 -19.45
C LEU A 42 -5.60 24.39 -20.98
N ALA A 43 -5.94 23.25 -21.58
CA ALA A 43 -6.27 23.14 -22.99
C ALA A 43 -7.53 23.95 -23.35
N GLN A 44 -8.52 24.03 -22.45
CA GLN A 44 -9.69 24.90 -22.65
C GLN A 44 -9.28 26.37 -22.72
N VAL A 45 -8.36 26.81 -21.86
CA VAL A 45 -7.85 28.19 -21.89
C VAL A 45 -7.19 28.50 -23.23
N PHE A 46 -6.28 27.63 -23.70
CA PHE A 46 -5.60 27.84 -24.97
C PHE A 46 -6.56 27.86 -26.16
N ARG A 47 -7.66 27.11 -26.09
CA ARG A 47 -8.69 27.15 -27.12
C ARG A 47 -9.50 28.43 -27.09
N THR A 48 -9.96 28.87 -25.92
CA THR A 48 -10.66 30.16 -25.77
C THR A 48 -9.81 31.32 -26.29
N LEU A 49 -8.49 31.28 -26.07
CA LEU A 49 -7.56 32.28 -26.62
C LEU A 49 -7.35 32.14 -28.12
N ALA A 50 -7.36 30.93 -28.67
CA ALA A 50 -7.28 30.71 -30.12
C ALA A 50 -8.56 31.18 -30.84
N ASP A 51 -9.73 30.96 -30.24
CA ASP A 51 -11.04 31.39 -30.76
C ASP A 51 -11.20 32.92 -30.72
N ALA A 52 -10.49 33.61 -29.83
CA ALA A 52 -10.44 35.07 -29.77
C ALA A 52 -9.71 35.72 -30.96
N GLY A 53 -9.09 34.91 -31.82
CA GLY A 53 -8.46 35.34 -33.06
C GLY A 53 -7.06 35.96 -32.88
N PRO A 54 -6.43 36.39 -33.98
CA PRO A 54 -5.06 36.91 -33.95
C PRO A 54 -4.95 38.25 -33.20
N PHE A 55 -3.99 38.33 -32.29
CA PHE A 55 -3.70 39.51 -31.46
C PHE A 55 -2.70 40.48 -32.15
N THR A 56 -2.93 40.84 -33.41
CA THR A 56 -1.96 41.57 -34.24
C THR A 56 -2.18 43.10 -34.27
N GLY A 57 -2.92 43.67 -33.31
CA GLY A 57 -3.24 45.10 -33.25
C GLY A 57 -3.81 45.55 -31.91
N ALA A 58 -4.45 46.73 -31.87
CA ALA A 58 -5.15 47.18 -30.67
C ALA A 58 -6.26 46.19 -30.31
N LEU A 59 -6.25 45.71 -29.06
CA LEU A 59 -7.19 44.68 -28.63
C LEU A 59 -8.63 45.19 -28.69
N THR A 60 -9.50 44.37 -29.28
CA THR A 60 -10.95 44.59 -29.17
C THR A 60 -11.41 44.33 -27.72
N PRO A 61 -12.55 44.91 -27.29
CA PRO A 61 -13.12 44.61 -25.97
C PRO A 61 -13.33 43.11 -25.74
N ALA A 62 -13.77 42.36 -26.76
CA ALA A 62 -13.96 40.91 -26.69
C ALA A 62 -12.63 40.15 -26.46
N GLN A 63 -11.54 40.58 -27.09
CA GLN A 63 -10.21 39.99 -26.87
C GLN A 63 -9.66 40.29 -25.48
N HIS A 64 -9.92 41.49 -24.96
CA HIS A 64 -9.55 41.86 -23.60
C HIS A 64 -10.29 40.99 -22.57
N ASP A 65 -11.59 40.76 -22.77
CA ASP A 65 -12.39 39.89 -21.91
C ASP A 65 -11.94 38.42 -22.00
N ALA A 66 -11.59 37.94 -23.19
CA ALA A 66 -11.04 36.60 -23.39
C ALA A 66 -9.71 36.40 -22.64
N LEU A 67 -8.80 37.38 -22.69
CA LEU A 67 -7.53 37.35 -21.95
C LEU A 67 -7.74 37.37 -20.43
N LYS A 68 -8.69 38.18 -19.95
CA LYS A 68 -9.03 38.23 -18.53
C LYS A 68 -9.62 36.89 -18.05
N ALA A 69 -10.55 36.33 -18.82
CA ALA A 69 -11.13 35.01 -18.55
C ALA A 69 -10.06 33.91 -18.57
N ALA A 70 -9.13 33.95 -19.52
CA ALA A 70 -8.00 33.03 -19.59
C ALA A 70 -7.10 33.11 -18.36
N GLY A 71 -6.78 34.33 -17.89
CA GLY A 71 -5.99 34.54 -16.67
C GLY A 71 -6.68 33.95 -15.44
N THR A 72 -7.97 34.24 -15.23
CA THR A 72 -8.75 33.68 -14.12
C THR A 72 -8.82 32.14 -14.18
N ALA A 73 -9.00 31.59 -15.38
CA ALA A 73 -9.05 30.14 -15.57
C ALA A 73 -7.69 29.47 -15.32
N LEU A 74 -6.57 30.12 -15.67
CA LEU A 74 -5.22 29.65 -15.37
C LEU A 74 -4.94 29.63 -13.86
N ASP A 75 -5.32 30.68 -13.14
CA ASP A 75 -5.16 30.74 -11.68
C ASP A 75 -5.98 29.65 -10.98
N ALA A 76 -7.21 29.42 -11.43
CA ALA A 76 -8.05 28.35 -10.94
C ALA A 76 -7.45 26.96 -11.22
N ALA A 77 -6.95 26.73 -12.44
CA ALA A 77 -6.30 25.48 -12.81
C ALA A 77 -5.04 25.22 -11.96
N MET A 78 -4.20 26.24 -11.77
CA MET A 78 -2.99 26.15 -10.95
C MET A 78 -3.31 25.86 -9.48
N THR A 79 -4.37 26.46 -8.94
CA THR A 79 -4.86 26.17 -7.59
C THR A 79 -5.39 24.74 -7.49
N GLY A 80 -6.14 24.27 -8.50
CA GLY A 80 -6.62 22.89 -8.59
C GLY A 80 -5.49 21.86 -8.61
N VAL A 81 -4.44 22.08 -9.40
CA VAL A 81 -3.25 21.21 -9.45
C VAL A 81 -2.55 21.15 -8.08
N ARG A 82 -2.40 22.29 -7.40
CA ARG A 82 -1.83 22.32 -6.04
C ARG A 82 -2.67 21.53 -5.04
N ALA A 83 -4.00 21.66 -5.10
CA ALA A 83 -4.92 20.92 -4.24
C ALA A 83 -4.84 19.40 -4.50
N LEU A 84 -4.80 19.00 -5.77
CA LEU A 84 -4.64 17.60 -6.17
C LEU A 84 -3.30 17.01 -5.71
N ASN A 85 -2.21 17.78 -5.82
CA ASN A 85 -0.90 17.37 -5.28
C ASN A 85 -0.92 17.23 -3.75
N ALA A 86 -1.58 18.14 -3.04
CA ALA A 86 -1.71 18.06 -1.59
C ALA A 86 -2.52 16.83 -1.16
N GLU A 87 -3.64 16.55 -1.82
CA GLU A 87 -4.47 15.36 -1.58
C GLU A 87 -3.68 14.07 -1.85
N ASN A 88 -2.89 14.03 -2.93
CA ASN A 88 -2.00 12.89 -3.22
C ASN A 88 -0.95 12.70 -2.11
N GLY A 89 -0.29 13.77 -1.66
CA GLY A 89 0.64 13.72 -0.54
C GLY A 89 -0.01 13.22 0.76
N HIS A 90 -1.25 13.64 1.05
CA HIS A 90 -2.00 13.14 2.20
C HIS A 90 -2.30 11.64 2.10
N ARG A 91 -2.70 11.17 0.91
CA ARG A 91 -2.91 9.74 0.64
C ARG A 91 -1.64 8.92 0.80
N GLN A 92 -0.50 9.44 0.32
CA GLN A 92 0.79 8.79 0.50
C GLN A 92 1.16 8.66 1.99
N ALA A 93 1.07 9.75 2.77
CA ALA A 93 1.37 9.73 4.19
C ALA A 93 0.46 8.74 4.96
N LYS A 94 -0.81 8.65 4.57
CA LYS A 94 -1.75 7.68 5.13
C LYS A 94 -1.33 6.24 4.79
N ALA A 95 -0.93 5.97 3.56
CA ALA A 95 -0.45 4.65 3.15
C ALA A 95 0.83 4.24 3.91
N GLU A 96 1.79 5.15 4.06
CA GLU A 96 3.02 4.94 4.86
C GLU A 96 2.68 4.61 6.31
N THR A 97 1.75 5.36 6.92
CA THR A 97 1.29 5.10 8.30
C THR A 97 0.64 3.71 8.44
N LEU A 98 -0.18 3.30 7.47
CA LEU A 98 -0.80 1.96 7.48
C LEU A 98 0.25 0.86 7.31
N ALA A 99 1.26 1.07 6.46
CA ALA A 99 2.35 0.13 6.26
C ALA A 99 3.17 -0.07 7.56
N THR A 100 3.55 1.02 8.24
CA THR A 100 4.23 0.94 9.54
C THR A 100 3.40 0.17 10.57
N ARG A 101 2.10 0.47 10.69
CA ARG A 101 1.21 -0.25 11.62
C ARG A 101 1.07 -1.73 11.29
N ALA A 102 1.09 -2.09 10.01
CA ALA A 102 1.04 -3.49 9.58
C ALA A 102 2.32 -4.22 9.99
N ASP A 103 3.49 -3.59 9.85
CA ASP A 103 4.78 -4.15 10.26
C ASP A 103 4.86 -4.33 11.79
N ASP A 104 4.47 -3.31 12.56
CA ASP A 104 4.38 -3.39 14.03
C ASP A 104 3.51 -4.56 14.48
N ARG A 105 2.36 -4.75 13.83
CA ARG A 105 1.45 -5.85 14.13
C ARG A 105 2.02 -7.21 13.73
N ALA A 106 2.74 -7.29 12.60
CA ALA A 106 3.44 -8.51 12.20
C ALA A 106 4.52 -8.88 13.22
N ASN A 107 5.29 -7.90 13.71
CA ASN A 107 6.29 -8.10 14.76
C ASN A 107 5.67 -8.55 16.08
N LEU A 108 4.55 -7.94 16.49
CA LEU A 108 3.80 -8.36 17.68
C LEU A 108 3.32 -9.81 17.56
N PHE A 109 2.69 -10.18 16.43
CA PHE A 109 2.22 -11.56 16.24
C PHE A 109 3.37 -12.55 16.19
N LYS A 110 4.50 -12.20 15.56
CA LYS A 110 5.71 -13.02 15.58
C LYS A 110 6.20 -13.24 17.01
N GLY A 111 6.23 -12.19 17.84
CA GLY A 111 6.60 -12.30 19.25
C GLY A 111 5.66 -13.18 20.07
N ILE A 112 4.34 -13.07 19.87
CA ILE A 112 3.34 -13.91 20.54
C ILE A 112 3.49 -15.37 20.12
N ILE A 113 3.66 -15.64 18.82
CA ILE A 113 3.87 -17.00 18.30
C ILE A 113 5.14 -17.60 18.89
N SER A 114 6.27 -16.89 18.81
CA SER A 114 7.54 -17.37 19.38
C SER A 114 7.45 -17.63 20.88
N ALA A 115 6.83 -16.73 21.66
CA ALA A 115 6.67 -16.94 23.10
C ALA A 115 5.80 -18.17 23.44
N ASN A 116 4.80 -18.47 22.62
CA ASN A 116 3.93 -19.64 22.82
C ASN A 116 4.63 -20.94 22.35
N GLU A 117 5.29 -20.90 21.19
CA GLU A 117 6.05 -22.03 20.64
C GLU A 117 7.24 -22.39 21.55
N ASP A 118 8.00 -21.42 22.04
CA ASP A 118 9.11 -21.65 22.99
C ASP A 118 8.62 -22.18 24.35
N ALA A 119 7.46 -21.71 24.83
CA ALA A 119 6.86 -22.22 26.07
C ALA A 119 6.44 -23.70 25.92
N ASP A 120 5.92 -24.09 24.75
CA ASP A 120 5.53 -25.47 24.48
C ASP A 120 6.75 -26.36 24.22
N LEU A 121 7.78 -25.87 23.54
CA LEU A 121 9.06 -26.58 23.38
C LEU A 121 9.73 -26.87 24.74
N GLY A 122 9.67 -25.95 25.69
CA GLY A 122 10.15 -26.18 27.06
C GLY A 122 9.40 -27.30 27.78
N LYS A 123 8.08 -27.37 27.59
CA LYS A 123 7.22 -28.43 28.15
C LYS A 123 7.47 -29.78 27.46
N ILE A 124 7.56 -29.80 26.14
CA ILE A 124 7.87 -31.00 25.33
C ILE A 124 9.25 -31.55 25.71
N ALA A 125 10.25 -30.69 25.94
CA ALA A 125 11.58 -31.11 26.38
C ALA A 125 11.56 -31.74 27.79
N MET A 126 10.77 -31.19 28.71
CA MET A 126 10.56 -31.78 30.04
C MET A 126 9.85 -33.13 29.96
N ASP A 127 8.76 -33.22 29.20
CA ASP A 127 7.99 -34.46 29.01
C ASP A 127 8.86 -35.55 28.37
N LEU A 128 9.67 -35.20 27.37
CA LEU A 128 10.61 -36.12 26.73
C LEU A 128 11.71 -36.60 27.69
N SER A 129 12.22 -35.71 28.55
CA SER A 129 13.22 -36.07 29.57
C SER A 129 12.63 -37.05 30.59
N GLN A 130 11.43 -36.79 31.10
CA GLN A 130 10.71 -37.70 32.00
C GLN A 130 10.47 -39.07 31.36
N GLN A 131 10.03 -39.10 30.10
CA GLN A 131 9.82 -40.36 29.37
C GLN A 131 11.13 -41.14 29.19
N LYS A 132 12.25 -40.46 28.89
CA LYS A 132 13.58 -41.10 28.84
C LYS A 132 14.01 -41.67 30.18
N THR A 133 13.82 -40.92 31.28
CA THR A 133 14.16 -41.39 32.63
C THR A 133 13.32 -42.60 33.03
N MET A 134 12.00 -42.55 32.77
CA MET A 134 11.11 -43.67 33.03
C MET A 134 11.52 -44.91 32.23
N LEU A 135 11.82 -44.75 30.94
CA LEU A 135 12.25 -45.85 30.07
C LEU A 135 13.59 -46.46 30.54
N GLN A 136 14.56 -45.63 30.94
CA GLN A 136 15.82 -46.10 31.52
C GLN A 136 15.60 -46.87 32.83
N ALA A 137 14.71 -46.39 33.70
CA ALA A 137 14.36 -47.08 34.93
C ALA A 137 13.69 -48.44 34.65
N SER A 138 12.75 -48.50 33.69
CA SER A 138 12.11 -49.75 33.26
C SER A 138 13.14 -50.74 32.71
N TYR A 139 14.11 -50.30 31.91
CA TYR A 139 15.19 -51.17 31.43
C TYR A 139 16.11 -51.67 32.55
N SER A 140 16.42 -50.83 33.53
CA SER A 140 17.24 -51.20 34.69
C SER A 140 16.54 -52.27 35.56
N VAL A 141 15.25 -52.08 35.86
CA VAL A 141 14.42 -53.05 36.60
C VAL A 141 14.27 -54.34 35.82
N PHE A 142 14.02 -54.28 34.51
CA PHE A 142 13.95 -55.46 33.66
C PHE A 142 15.28 -56.23 33.63
N SER A 143 16.42 -55.53 33.53
CA SER A 143 17.75 -56.15 33.60
C SER A 143 17.97 -56.85 34.95
N GLN A 144 17.61 -56.21 36.07
CA GLN A 144 17.71 -56.82 37.40
C GLN A 144 16.83 -58.06 37.55
N LEU A 145 15.55 -57.99 37.14
CA LEU A 145 14.64 -59.13 37.14
C LEU A 145 15.13 -60.26 36.22
N SER A 146 15.64 -59.94 35.03
CA SER A 146 16.19 -60.95 34.12
C SER A 146 17.40 -61.66 34.74
N SER A 147 18.30 -60.92 35.39
CA SER A 147 19.47 -61.49 36.06
C SER A 147 19.10 -62.39 37.26
N LEU A 148 18.11 -61.99 38.05
CA LEU A 148 17.58 -62.80 39.16
C LEU A 148 16.88 -64.06 38.64
N SER A 149 16.01 -63.92 37.63
CA SER A 149 15.30 -65.07 37.03
C SER A 149 16.25 -66.07 36.38
N LEU A 150 17.34 -65.61 35.77
CA LEU A 150 18.30 -66.48 35.09
C LEU A 150 19.21 -67.20 36.10
N VAL A 151 19.59 -66.53 37.20
CA VAL A 151 20.38 -67.12 38.29
C VAL A 151 19.54 -68.11 39.11
N ASP A 152 18.25 -67.86 39.29
CA ASP A 152 17.32 -68.83 39.91
C ASP A 152 16.98 -70.00 38.98
N TYR A 153 17.00 -69.82 37.65
CA TYR A 153 16.75 -70.90 36.70
C TYR A 153 17.95 -71.85 36.47
N LEU A 154 19.17 -71.39 36.73
CA LEU A 154 20.41 -72.15 36.52
C LEU A 154 21.01 -72.78 37.80
N ARG A 155 20.28 -72.76 38.91
CA ARG A 155 20.68 -73.38 40.19
C ARG A 155 19.89 -74.64 40.52
#